data_AF-X1SDI5-F1
#
_entry.id   AF-X1SDI5-F1
#
_cell.length_a   1.000
_cell.length_b   1.000
_cell.length_c   1.000
_cell.angle_alpha   90.00
_cell.angle_beta   90.00
_cell.angle_gamma   90.00
#
_symmetry.space_group_name_H-M   'P 1'
#
loop_
_entity.id
_entity.type
_entity.pdbx_description
1 polymer ?
#
loop_
_entity_poly.entity_id
_entity_poly.type
_entity_poly.pdbx_seq_one_letter_code
_entity_poly.pdbx_strand_id
1 'polypeptide(L)' 'VEIALILGQKEALEGSIIIRDMKSGAQETIPFDKVIKEVKKRLK' A
#
# COMPACT_ATOMS: atom_id res chain seq x y z
N VAL A 1 -2.60 1.68 -14.62
CA VAL A 1 -2.05 1.64 -13.23
C VAL A 1 -3.21 1.54 -12.27
N GLU A 2 -3.41 0.38 -11.65
CA GLU A 2 -4.59 0.12 -10.81
C GLU A 2 -4.34 0.46 -9.33
N ILE A 3 -3.09 0.34 -8.88
CA ILE A 3 -2.67 0.66 -7.51
C ILE A 3 -1.29 1.33 -7.49
N ALA A 4 -1.06 2.20 -6.52
CA ALA A 4 0.22 2.82 -6.21
C ALA A 4 0.61 2.49 -4.76
N LEU A 5 1.90 2.27 -4.53
CA LEU A 5 2.47 2.11 -3.20
C LEU A 5 3.20 3.40 -2.83
N ILE A 6 2.80 4.03 -1.73
CA ILE A 6 3.37 5.28 -1.24
C ILE A 6 4.13 4.95 0.05
N LEU A 7 5.44 5.22 0.01
CA LEU A 7 6.34 5.06 1.14
C LEU A 7 7.08 6.37 1.39
N GLY A 8 6.67 7.10 2.41
CA GLY A 8 7.37 8.28 2.90
C GLY A 8 8.27 7.94 4.09
N GLN A 9 8.99 8.97 4.58
CA GLN A 9 9.88 8.83 5.73
C GLN A 9 9.12 8.42 7.00
N LYS A 10 7.88 8.91 7.17
CA LYS A 10 7.00 8.56 8.29
C LYS A 10 6.60 7.08 8.25
N GLU A 11 6.12 6.62 7.09
CA GLU A 11 5.67 5.23 6.92
C GLU A 11 6.85 4.25 7.09
N ALA A 12 8.04 4.63 6.61
CA ALA A 12 9.27 3.86 6.81
C ALA A 12 9.67 3.73 8.29
N LEU A 13 9.47 4.79 9.10
CA LEU A 13 9.70 4.77 10.56
C LEU A 13 8.66 3.91 11.28
N GLU A 14 7.40 3.96 10.85
CA GLU A 14 6.29 3.21 11.46
C GLU A 14 6.19 1.76 10.97
N GLY A 15 7.03 1.33 10.02
CA GLY A 15 7.00 -0.03 9.48
C GLY A 15 5.74 -0.34 8.66
N SER A 16 5.18 0.69 8.00
CA SER A 16 3.96 0.57 7.21
C SER A 16 4.15 1.12 5.79
N ILE A 17 3.17 0.89 4.92
CA ILE A 17 3.09 1.49 3.60
C ILE A 17 1.65 1.84 3.30
N ILE A 18 1.44 2.86 2.46
CA ILE A 18 0.11 3.23 2.01
C ILE A 18 -0.11 2.65 0.61
N ILE A 19 -1.17 1.86 0.45
CA ILE A 19 -1.68 1.48 -0.87
C ILE A 19 -2.74 2.50 -1.27
N ARG A 20 -2.53 3.14 -2.42
CA ARG A 20 -3.50 4.01 -3.07
C ARG A 20 -4.13 3.32 -4.27
N ASP A 21 -5.45 3.23 -4.28
CA ASP A 21 -6.21 2.81 -5.45
C ASP A 21 -6.39 4.01 -6.38
N MET A 22 -5.90 3.89 -7.62
CA MET A 22 -5.89 5.00 -8.58
C MET A 22 -7.23 5.18 -9.30
N LYS A 23 -8.17 4.21 -9.18
CA LYS A 23 -9.51 4.29 -9.76
C LYS A 23 -10.48 5.01 -8.83
N SER A 24 -10.44 4.68 -7.55
CA SER A 24 -11.33 5.23 -6.52
C SER A 24 -10.71 6.38 -5.71
N GLY A 25 -9.38 6.49 -5.71
CA GLY A 25 -8.65 7.44 -4.85
C GLY A 25 -8.51 6.99 -3.40
N ALA A 26 -9.00 5.80 -3.05
CA ALA A 26 -8.90 5.27 -1.69
C ALA A 26 -7.43 5.04 -1.28
N GLN A 27 -7.12 5.32 -0.01
CA GLN A 27 -5.80 5.13 0.58
C GLN A 27 -5.93 4.23 1.81
N GLU A 28 -5.07 3.23 1.89
CA GLU A 28 -5.07 2.26 2.99
C GLU A 28 -3.65 2.04 3.50
N THR A 29 -3.43 2.22 4.80
CA THR A 29 -2.14 1.98 5.44
C THR A 29 -2.08 0.54 5.94
N ILE A 30 -1.07 -0.20 5.52
CA ILE A 30 -0.85 -1.58 5.92
C ILE A 30 0.59 -1.80 6.40
N PRO A 31 0.80 -2.67 7.41
CA PRO A 31 2.13 -3.02 7.88
C PRO A 31 2.91 -3.81 6.82
N PHE A 32 4.23 -3.66 6.80
CA PHE A 32 5.09 -4.30 5.80
C PHE A 32 4.94 -5.82 5.73
N ASP A 33 4.70 -6.48 6.86
CA ASP A 33 4.56 -7.93 6.94
C ASP A 33 3.41 -8.46 6.08
N LYS A 34 2.40 -7.61 5.83
CA LYS A 34 1.18 -7.97 5.09
C LYS A 34 1.15 -7.42 3.67
N VAL A 35 2.06 -6.49 3.34
CA VAL A 35 2.12 -5.82 2.02
C VAL A 35 2.14 -6.80 0.86
N ILE A 36 3.04 -7.77 0.90
CA ILE A 36 3.21 -8.71 -0.23
C ILE A 36 1.93 -9.51 -0.47
N LYS A 37 1.24 -9.90 0.61
CA LYS A 37 -0.01 -10.67 0.53
C LYS A 37 -1.14 -9.84 -0.07
N GLU A 38 -1.28 -8.59 0.37
CA GLU A 38 -2.37 -7.72 -0.09
C GLU A 38 -2.14 -7.23 -1.52
N VAL A 39 -0.90 -6.92 -1.90
CA VAL A 39 -0.56 -6.57 -3.29
C VAL A 39 -0.82 -7.75 -4.23
N LYS A 40 -0.43 -8.98 -3.86
CA LYS A 40 -0.71 -10.18 -4.66
C LYS A 40 -2.20 -10.46 -4.87
N LYS A 41 -3.04 -10.17 -3.87
CA LYS A 41 -4.50 -10.31 -4.01
C LYS A 41 -5.10 -9.28 -4.95
N ARG A 42 -4.59 -8.04 -4.95
CA ARG A 42 -5.11 -6.93 -5.76
C ARG A 42 -4.65 -6.94 -7.22
N LEU A 43 -3.53 -7.61 -7.50
CA LEU A 43 -2.99 -7.79 -8.86
C LEU A 43 -3.52 -9.05 -9.57
N LYS A 44 -4.28 -9.90 -8.88
CA LYS A 44 -4.96 -11.06 -9.46
C LYS A 44 -6.27 -10.63 -10.10
#